data_AF-A0A2M8S0S6-F1
#
_entry.id   AF-A0A2M8S0S6-F1
#
_cell.length_a   1.000
_cell.length_b   1.000
_cell.length_c   1.000
_cell.angle_alpha   90.00
_cell.angle_beta   90.00
_cell.angle_gamma   90.00
#
_symmetry.space_group_name_H-M   'P 1'
#
loop_
_entity.id
_entity.type
_entity.pdbx_description
1 polymer ?
#
loop_
_entity_poly.entity_id
_entity_poly.type
_entity_poly.pdbx_seq_one_letter_code
_entity_poly.pdbx_strand_id
1 'polypeptide(L)'
;MELLNQYGTLLITITAIFGLLMAFGIGANDVSNAMGTSVGSGTITAKQAIMIAMVFEFAGAYLAGGEVTETIKSGIINPMEFVDTPEVLVLGMMSALFAAGLWLLIASRMGWPVSTTHSIIGAIVGFALVTIGSQAVEWGQLRNIVGSWFITPVISGIVAYTIFISTQKLIFDTEDPLKNAKRFGPFYMGLTTFILSIVTMTKGLKHVGLHLNGTETFLISLGIGIISIILCNFYLRSESFKNRVQGGTFGGVEKVFSILMLITACAMAFAHGSNDVANAIGPLSAVVSIIEHGGEIVPKTALAWWILPLGAFGIVLGMAVMGYRVMGTIGTGITDLTPSRGFSAEFACAITVVLASGTGLPISTTQTLVGAVLGVGFARGIAALNLTVIRNIIASWVVTLPAGAILAIVIYYCLKAIFF
;
A
#
# COMPACT_ATOMS: atom_id res chain seq x y z
N MET A 1 -5.00 -35.44 -2.96
CA MET A 1 -4.08 -35.90 -1.88
C MET A 1 -2.73 -36.46 -2.36
N GLU A 2 -2.68 -37.38 -3.32
CA GLU A 2 -1.41 -37.98 -3.80
C GLU A 2 -0.41 -36.94 -4.31
N LEU A 3 -0.90 -35.93 -5.05
CA LEU A 3 -0.11 -34.77 -5.51
C LEU A 3 0.61 -34.06 -4.35
N LEU A 4 -0.11 -33.75 -3.26
CA LEU A 4 0.42 -32.96 -2.15
C LEU A 4 1.47 -33.76 -1.38
N ASN A 5 1.25 -35.07 -1.21
CA ASN A 5 2.21 -35.95 -0.55
C ASN A 5 3.47 -36.18 -1.39
N GLN A 6 3.34 -36.26 -2.72
CA GLN A 6 4.46 -36.52 -3.63
C GLN A 6 5.28 -35.26 -3.95
N TYR A 7 4.60 -34.11 -4.12
CA TYR A 7 5.21 -32.87 -4.62
C TYR A 7 5.17 -31.71 -3.62
N GLY A 8 4.74 -31.91 -2.37
CA GLY A 8 4.54 -30.84 -1.38
C GLY A 8 5.69 -29.84 -1.29
N THR A 9 6.92 -30.31 -1.06
CA THR A 9 8.11 -29.45 -0.98
C THR A 9 8.39 -28.68 -2.28
N LEU A 10 8.16 -29.32 -3.44
CA LEU A 10 8.33 -28.69 -4.75
C LEU A 10 7.29 -27.59 -4.96
N LEU A 11 6.02 -27.87 -4.63
CA LEU A 11 4.92 -26.90 -4.72
C LEU A 11 5.18 -25.70 -3.81
N ILE A 12 5.62 -25.91 -2.56
CA ILE A 12 6.03 -24.82 -1.65
C ILE A 12 7.14 -23.98 -2.28
N THR A 13 8.17 -24.62 -2.84
CA THR A 13 9.31 -23.91 -3.46
C THR A 13 8.88 -23.06 -4.65
N ILE A 14 8.06 -23.62 -5.55
CA ILE A 14 7.52 -22.89 -6.71
C ILE A 14 6.62 -21.73 -6.23
N THR A 15 5.78 -21.97 -5.23
CA THR A 15 4.90 -20.94 -4.67
C THR A 15 5.72 -19.82 -4.03
N ALA A 16 6.82 -20.13 -3.34
CA ALA A 16 7.73 -19.13 -2.79
C ALA A 16 8.35 -18.26 -3.89
N ILE A 17 8.72 -18.84 -5.03
CA ILE A 17 9.20 -18.09 -6.21
C ILE A 17 8.08 -17.19 -6.77
N PHE A 18 6.86 -17.70 -6.89
CA PHE A 18 5.72 -16.89 -7.36
C PHE A 18 5.32 -15.79 -6.38
N GLY A 19 5.40 -16.05 -5.07
CA GLY A 19 5.22 -15.06 -4.02
C GLY A 19 6.30 -13.97 -4.08
N LEU A 20 7.56 -14.36 -4.33
CA LEU A 20 8.65 -13.42 -4.53
C LEU A 20 8.44 -12.57 -5.78
N LEU A 21 7.95 -13.17 -6.88
CA LEU A 21 7.59 -12.46 -8.10
C LEU A 21 6.48 -11.43 -7.87
N MET A 22 5.43 -11.82 -7.14
CA MET A 22 4.33 -10.93 -6.77
C MET A 22 4.83 -9.78 -5.89
N ALA A 23 5.61 -10.08 -4.85
CA ALA A 23 6.25 -9.09 -3.99
C ALA A 23 7.15 -8.13 -4.77
N PHE A 24 7.95 -8.64 -5.70
CA PHE A 24 8.74 -7.83 -6.62
C PHE A 24 7.85 -6.92 -7.48
N GLY A 25 6.75 -7.45 -8.03
CA GLY A 25 5.78 -6.67 -8.79
C GLY A 25 5.17 -5.53 -7.99
N ILE A 26 4.82 -5.79 -6.72
CA ILE A 26 4.32 -4.78 -5.77
C ILE A 26 5.34 -3.66 -5.60
N GLY A 27 6.58 -3.99 -5.23
CA GLY A 27 7.63 -2.98 -5.07
C GLY A 27 7.91 -2.19 -6.35
N ALA A 28 7.92 -2.85 -7.50
CA ALA A 28 8.16 -2.20 -8.79
C ALA A 28 7.07 -1.18 -9.17
N ASN A 29 5.81 -1.44 -8.83
CA ASN A 29 4.68 -0.57 -9.19
C ASN A 29 4.42 0.50 -8.13
N ASP A 30 4.40 0.10 -6.87
CA ASP A 30 3.71 0.86 -5.84
C ASP A 30 4.61 1.78 -5.01
N VAL A 31 5.93 1.74 -5.19
CA VAL A 31 6.83 2.76 -4.59
C VAL A 31 6.43 4.19 -5.00
N SER A 32 5.79 4.32 -6.16
CA SER A 32 5.20 5.57 -6.62
C SER A 32 4.07 6.08 -5.71
N ASN A 33 3.38 5.20 -5.00
CA ASN A 33 2.31 5.53 -4.07
C ASN A 33 2.82 6.16 -2.76
N ALA A 34 4.05 5.82 -2.36
CA ALA A 34 4.65 6.30 -1.12
C ALA A 34 5.73 7.36 -1.30
N MET A 35 6.27 7.51 -2.51
CA MET A 35 7.37 8.46 -2.77
C MET A 35 7.16 9.32 -4.01
N GLY A 36 6.13 9.04 -4.83
CA GLY A 36 5.89 9.75 -6.08
C GLY A 36 5.65 11.24 -5.87
N THR A 37 4.91 11.63 -4.83
CA THR A 37 4.68 13.03 -4.44
C THR A 37 5.98 13.73 -4.03
N SER A 38 6.81 13.04 -3.26
CA SER A 38 8.08 13.56 -2.74
C SER A 38 9.14 13.76 -3.83
N VAL A 39 9.16 12.87 -4.82
CA VAL A 39 10.01 13.00 -6.03
C VAL A 39 9.42 14.05 -6.97
N GLY A 40 8.11 14.03 -7.19
CA GLY A 40 7.39 14.94 -8.08
C GLY A 40 7.48 16.41 -7.70
N SER A 41 7.51 16.70 -6.39
CA SER A 41 7.71 18.06 -5.87
C SER A 41 9.17 18.54 -5.87
N GLY A 42 10.11 17.66 -6.21
CA GLY A 42 11.55 17.95 -6.18
C GLY A 42 12.14 18.01 -4.77
N THR A 43 11.44 17.54 -3.73
CA THR A 43 11.98 17.51 -2.36
C THR A 43 13.11 16.50 -2.20
N ILE A 44 13.00 15.33 -2.84
CA ILE A 44 14.03 14.29 -2.87
C ILE A 44 14.22 13.75 -4.28
N THR A 45 15.42 13.23 -4.54
CA THR A 45 15.70 12.51 -5.80
C THR A 45 15.06 11.12 -5.79
N ALA A 46 14.80 10.55 -6.97
CA ALA A 46 14.29 9.18 -7.10
C ALA A 46 15.20 8.15 -6.38
N LYS A 47 16.53 8.35 -6.41
CA LYS A 47 17.48 7.48 -5.69
C LYS A 47 17.29 7.55 -4.17
N GLN A 48 17.12 8.76 -3.62
CA GLN A 48 16.85 8.93 -2.19
C GLN A 48 15.51 8.34 -1.78
N ALA A 49 14.47 8.55 -2.60
CA ALA A 49 13.15 7.95 -2.41
C ALA A 49 13.22 6.43 -2.30
N ILE A 50 13.91 5.77 -3.23
CA ILE A 50 14.09 4.31 -3.19
C ILE A 50 14.79 3.88 -1.90
N MET A 51 15.89 4.54 -1.52
CA MET A 51 16.63 4.18 -0.29
C MET A 51 15.77 4.30 0.98
N ILE A 52 14.94 5.33 1.07
CA ILE A 52 14.04 5.54 2.20
C ILE A 52 12.91 4.50 2.17
N ALA A 53 12.26 4.32 1.02
CA ALA A 53 11.18 3.36 0.86
C ALA A 53 11.65 1.93 1.21
N MET A 54 12.85 1.52 0.79
CA MET A 54 13.39 0.20 1.13
C MET A 54 13.42 -0.06 2.64
N VAL A 55 13.71 0.93 3.47
CA VAL A 55 13.73 0.77 4.93
C VAL A 55 12.30 0.70 5.50
N PHE A 56 11.45 1.65 5.11
CA PHE A 56 10.12 1.78 5.73
C PHE A 56 9.11 0.77 5.20
N GLU A 57 9.13 0.44 3.91
CA GLU A 57 8.31 -0.64 3.33
C GLU A 57 8.70 -2.00 3.92
N PHE A 58 9.99 -2.28 4.04
CA PHE A 58 10.46 -3.52 4.67
C PHE A 58 9.99 -3.60 6.12
N ALA A 59 10.17 -2.53 6.89
CA ALA A 59 9.72 -2.47 8.27
C ALA A 59 8.19 -2.64 8.39
N GLY A 60 7.42 -1.98 7.52
CA GLY A 60 5.97 -2.09 7.47
C GLY A 60 5.51 -3.51 7.14
N ALA A 61 6.08 -4.09 6.08
CA ALA A 61 5.80 -5.44 5.64
C ALA A 61 6.13 -6.47 6.73
N TYR A 62 7.32 -6.40 7.32
CA TYR A 62 7.78 -7.37 8.31
C TYR A 62 7.07 -7.23 9.66
N LEU A 63 6.88 -6.00 10.16
CA LEU A 63 6.31 -5.78 11.49
C LEU A 63 4.78 -5.85 11.50
N ALA A 64 4.11 -5.36 10.46
CA ALA A 64 2.66 -5.14 10.47
C ALA A 64 1.88 -5.87 9.36
N GLY A 65 2.56 -6.65 8.50
CA GLY A 65 1.93 -7.36 7.37
C GLY A 65 0.99 -8.52 7.74
N GLY A 66 1.12 -9.09 8.94
CA GLY A 66 0.39 -10.30 9.33
C GLY A 66 -1.14 -10.14 9.41
N GLU A 67 -1.64 -8.97 9.85
CA GLU A 67 -3.08 -8.77 10.12
C GLU A 67 -3.94 -8.77 8.84
N VAL A 68 -3.45 -8.20 7.74
CA VAL A 68 -4.21 -8.15 6.45
C VAL A 68 -4.12 -9.48 5.69
N THR A 69 -3.11 -10.30 6.01
CA THR A 69 -2.85 -11.59 5.36
C THR A 69 -4.00 -12.58 5.54
N GLU A 70 -4.63 -12.60 6.72
CA GLU A 70 -5.80 -13.44 7.03
C GLU A 70 -6.98 -13.15 6.10
N THR A 71 -7.26 -11.87 5.80
CA THR A 71 -8.38 -11.48 4.91
C THR A 71 -8.12 -11.91 3.47
N ILE A 72 -6.89 -11.84 2.97
CA ILE A 72 -6.56 -12.33 1.63
C ILE A 72 -6.64 -13.86 1.55
N LYS A 73 -6.29 -14.57 2.64
CA LYS A 73 -6.35 -16.04 2.72
C LYS A 73 -7.78 -16.58 2.65
N SER A 74 -8.73 -15.99 3.37
CA SER A 74 -10.07 -16.57 3.58
C SER A 74 -11.26 -15.65 3.27
N GLY A 75 -11.02 -14.36 2.98
CA GLY A 75 -12.09 -13.39 2.76
C GLY A 75 -12.57 -13.27 1.31
N ILE A 76 -11.88 -13.86 0.34
CA ILE A 76 -12.22 -13.71 -1.10
C ILE A 76 -12.97 -14.95 -1.61
N ILE A 77 -12.53 -16.12 -1.18
CA ILE A 77 -13.10 -17.42 -1.53
C ILE A 77 -13.35 -18.22 -0.26
N ASN A 78 -14.39 -19.06 -0.28
CA ASN A 78 -14.71 -19.96 0.81
C ASN A 78 -13.80 -21.20 0.73
N PRO A 79 -12.83 -21.37 1.66
CA PRO A 79 -11.91 -22.51 1.59
C PRO A 79 -12.62 -23.85 1.81
N MET A 80 -13.80 -23.85 2.44
CA MET A 80 -14.57 -25.07 2.71
C MET A 80 -15.07 -25.75 1.44
N GLU A 81 -15.27 -25.00 0.36
CA GLU A 81 -15.67 -25.53 -0.95
C GLU A 81 -14.54 -26.32 -1.64
N PHE A 82 -13.31 -26.28 -1.08
CA PHE A 82 -12.14 -26.96 -1.62
C PHE A 82 -11.68 -28.14 -0.74
N VAL A 83 -12.40 -28.48 0.33
CA VAL A 83 -11.99 -29.53 1.29
C VAL A 83 -11.82 -30.89 0.61
N ASP A 84 -12.69 -31.21 -0.34
CA ASP A 84 -12.60 -32.47 -1.10
C ASP A 84 -11.51 -32.43 -2.20
N THR A 85 -11.03 -31.24 -2.55
CA THR A 85 -10.03 -31.02 -3.61
C THR A 85 -8.97 -29.98 -3.22
N PRO A 86 -8.18 -30.21 -2.16
CA PRO A 86 -7.23 -29.22 -1.64
C PRO A 86 -6.11 -28.87 -2.65
N GLU A 87 -5.73 -29.83 -3.49
CA GLU A 87 -4.89 -29.62 -4.68
C GLU A 87 -5.35 -28.48 -5.61
N VAL A 88 -6.67 -28.35 -5.81
CA VAL A 88 -7.24 -27.31 -6.70
C VAL A 88 -7.00 -25.93 -6.10
N LEU A 89 -7.18 -25.80 -4.78
CA LEU A 89 -6.91 -24.56 -4.06
C LEU A 89 -5.42 -24.21 -4.09
N VAL A 90 -4.53 -25.19 -3.91
CA VAL A 90 -3.08 -24.99 -3.98
C VAL A 90 -2.66 -24.48 -5.35
N LEU A 91 -3.04 -25.18 -6.43
CA LEU A 91 -2.72 -24.75 -7.80
C LEU A 91 -3.39 -23.41 -8.16
N GLY A 92 -4.59 -23.17 -7.63
CA GLY A 92 -5.31 -21.91 -7.78
C GLY A 92 -4.54 -20.73 -7.18
N MET A 93 -4.13 -20.82 -5.92
CA MET A 93 -3.35 -19.78 -5.25
C MET A 93 -1.98 -19.57 -5.91
N MET A 94 -1.31 -20.64 -6.34
CA MET A 94 -0.08 -20.55 -7.14
C MET A 94 -0.29 -19.79 -8.44
N SER A 95 -1.36 -20.12 -9.16
CA SER A 95 -1.71 -19.45 -10.42
C SER A 95 -2.01 -17.97 -10.21
N ALA A 96 -2.68 -17.63 -9.10
CA ALA A 96 -3.04 -16.26 -8.78
C ALA A 96 -1.79 -15.40 -8.48
N LEU A 97 -0.84 -15.91 -7.70
CA LEU A 97 0.43 -15.23 -7.44
C LEU A 97 1.23 -14.98 -8.71
N PHE A 98 1.36 -16.01 -9.57
CA PHE A 98 2.12 -15.88 -10.80
C PHE A 98 1.44 -14.91 -11.77
N ALA A 99 0.12 -15.00 -11.92
CA ALA A 99 -0.67 -14.13 -12.80
C ALA A 99 -0.59 -12.66 -12.37
N ALA A 100 -0.85 -12.38 -11.08
CA ALA A 100 -0.80 -11.03 -10.55
C ALA A 100 0.63 -10.46 -10.62
N GLY A 101 1.64 -11.24 -10.23
CA GLY A 101 3.04 -10.82 -10.33
C GLY A 101 3.47 -10.52 -11.77
N LEU A 102 3.06 -11.36 -12.72
CA LEU A 102 3.34 -11.14 -14.15
C LEU A 102 2.66 -9.88 -14.68
N TRP A 103 1.38 -9.67 -14.35
CA TRP A 103 0.66 -8.45 -14.74
C TRP A 103 1.32 -7.19 -14.18
N LEU A 104 1.69 -7.21 -12.90
CA LEU A 104 2.38 -6.08 -12.26
C LEU A 104 3.73 -5.78 -12.91
N LEU A 105 4.49 -6.80 -13.29
CA LEU A 105 5.73 -6.61 -14.04
C LEU A 105 5.48 -5.96 -15.40
N ILE A 106 4.47 -6.41 -16.14
CA ILE A 106 4.10 -5.84 -17.44
C ILE A 106 3.70 -4.37 -17.25
N ALA A 107 2.77 -4.08 -16.34
CA ALA A 107 2.31 -2.74 -16.05
C ALA A 107 3.45 -1.81 -15.60
N SER A 108 4.33 -2.29 -14.72
CA SER A 108 5.49 -1.53 -14.24
C SER A 108 6.50 -1.24 -15.36
N ARG A 109 6.71 -2.18 -16.30
CA ARG A 109 7.56 -1.94 -17.48
C ARG A 109 6.97 -0.86 -18.39
N MET A 110 5.65 -0.80 -18.49
CA MET A 110 4.90 0.19 -19.27
C MET A 110 4.74 1.53 -18.53
N GLY A 111 5.19 1.63 -17.27
CA GLY A 111 5.03 2.83 -16.44
C GLY A 111 3.60 3.09 -15.99
N TRP A 112 2.74 2.05 -16.01
CA TRP A 112 1.34 2.14 -15.65
C TRP A 112 1.16 1.92 -14.14
N PRO A 113 0.63 2.92 -13.40
CA PRO A 113 0.22 2.71 -12.02
C PRO A 113 -1.07 1.88 -12.03
N VAL A 114 -0.99 0.66 -11.51
CA VAL A 114 -2.11 -0.28 -11.40
C VAL A 114 -2.34 -0.62 -9.93
N SER A 115 -3.38 -1.41 -9.65
CA SER A 115 -3.64 -1.87 -8.29
C SER A 115 -3.21 -3.33 -8.14
N THR A 116 -2.28 -3.57 -7.22
CA THR A 116 -1.85 -4.90 -6.80
C THR A 116 -3.00 -5.69 -6.19
N THR A 117 -3.77 -5.07 -5.31
CA THR A 117 -4.98 -5.62 -4.69
C THR A 117 -6.02 -6.06 -5.74
N HIS A 118 -6.28 -5.25 -6.77
CA HIS A 118 -7.17 -5.67 -7.87
C HIS A 118 -6.62 -6.86 -8.65
N SER A 119 -5.30 -6.86 -8.90
CA SER A 119 -4.65 -7.90 -9.69
C SER A 119 -4.80 -9.27 -9.01
N ILE A 120 -4.49 -9.35 -7.70
CA ILE A 120 -4.56 -10.61 -6.97
C ILE A 120 -6.00 -11.05 -6.71
N ILE A 121 -6.91 -10.13 -6.40
CA ILE A 121 -8.32 -10.47 -6.16
C ILE A 121 -8.99 -10.93 -7.46
N GLY A 122 -8.74 -10.24 -8.57
CA GLY A 122 -9.20 -10.67 -9.89
C GLY A 122 -8.67 -12.06 -10.24
N ALA A 123 -7.39 -12.32 -9.97
CA ALA A 123 -6.77 -13.62 -10.19
C ALA A 123 -7.39 -14.74 -9.34
N ILE A 124 -7.62 -14.50 -8.04
CA ILE A 124 -8.25 -15.47 -7.12
C ILE A 124 -9.69 -15.77 -7.55
N VAL A 125 -10.49 -14.73 -7.80
CA VAL A 125 -11.88 -14.90 -8.27
C VAL A 125 -11.90 -15.63 -9.61
N GLY A 126 -10.99 -15.29 -10.52
CA GLY A 126 -10.88 -15.90 -11.84
C GLY A 126 -10.71 -17.41 -11.79
N PHE A 127 -9.72 -17.92 -11.05
CA PHE A 127 -9.53 -19.37 -10.97
C PHE A 127 -10.67 -20.06 -10.20
N ALA A 128 -11.20 -19.44 -9.14
CA ALA A 128 -12.26 -20.03 -8.33
C ALA A 128 -13.55 -20.26 -9.14
N LEU A 129 -13.90 -19.29 -9.99
CA LEU A 129 -15.08 -19.39 -10.87
C LEU A 129 -14.97 -20.50 -11.91
N VAL A 130 -13.78 -20.78 -12.45
CA VAL A 130 -13.60 -21.83 -13.48
C VAL A 130 -13.37 -23.23 -12.91
N THR A 131 -13.01 -23.32 -11.62
CA THR A 131 -12.69 -24.60 -10.97
C THR A 131 -13.88 -25.16 -10.19
N ILE A 132 -14.41 -24.37 -9.26
CA ILE A 132 -15.53 -24.77 -8.40
C ILE A 132 -16.84 -24.14 -8.87
N GLY A 133 -16.81 -22.84 -9.22
CA GLY A 133 -17.99 -22.09 -9.63
C GLY A 133 -18.29 -20.90 -8.72
N SER A 134 -19.45 -20.29 -8.93
CA SER A 134 -19.88 -19.06 -8.23
C SER A 134 -19.95 -19.21 -6.70
N GLN A 135 -20.25 -20.41 -6.21
CA GLN A 135 -20.40 -20.74 -4.79
C GLN A 135 -19.07 -20.69 -4.02
N ALA A 136 -17.93 -20.84 -4.71
CA ALA A 136 -16.62 -20.71 -4.07
C ALA A 136 -16.26 -19.25 -3.73
N VAL A 137 -16.97 -18.26 -4.31
CA VAL A 137 -16.67 -16.84 -4.12
C VAL A 137 -17.51 -16.27 -2.97
N GLU A 138 -16.85 -15.60 -2.03
CA GLU A 138 -17.51 -14.92 -0.91
C GLU A 138 -18.10 -13.57 -1.36
N TRP A 139 -19.21 -13.60 -2.10
CA TRP A 139 -19.81 -12.42 -2.74
C TRP A 139 -20.12 -11.27 -1.76
N GLY A 140 -20.49 -11.60 -0.52
CA GLY A 140 -20.76 -10.60 0.52
C GLY A 140 -19.51 -9.80 0.87
N GLN A 141 -18.39 -10.48 1.08
CA GLN A 141 -17.11 -9.87 1.40
C GLN A 141 -16.49 -9.20 0.18
N LEU A 142 -16.57 -9.81 -1.00
CA LEU A 142 -16.14 -9.21 -2.26
C LEU A 142 -16.88 -7.90 -2.54
N ARG A 143 -18.18 -7.80 -2.25
CA ARG A 143 -18.94 -6.56 -2.36
C ARG A 143 -18.39 -5.47 -1.43
N ASN A 144 -18.02 -5.81 -0.19
CA ASN A 144 -17.42 -4.85 0.75
C ASN A 144 -16.05 -4.36 0.25
N ILE A 145 -15.24 -5.28 -0.28
CA ILE A 145 -13.94 -4.97 -0.89
C ILE A 145 -14.13 -4.03 -2.09
N VAL A 146 -14.99 -4.39 -3.05
CA VAL A 146 -15.25 -3.55 -4.22
C VAL A 146 -15.80 -2.19 -3.81
N GLY A 147 -16.69 -2.13 -2.81
CA GLY A 147 -17.18 -0.87 -2.25
C GLY A 147 -16.05 0.00 -1.70
N SER A 148 -15.06 -0.60 -1.03
CA SER A 148 -13.90 0.14 -0.50
C SER A 148 -13.09 0.81 -1.60
N TRP A 149 -12.97 0.19 -2.79
CA TRP A 149 -12.21 0.74 -3.93
C TRP A 149 -12.79 2.04 -4.49
N PHE A 150 -14.08 2.29 -4.27
CA PHE A 150 -14.72 3.57 -4.60
C PHE A 150 -14.73 4.54 -3.42
N ILE A 151 -14.93 4.03 -2.20
CA ILE A 151 -15.08 4.86 -1.00
C ILE A 151 -13.73 5.45 -0.57
N THR A 152 -12.64 4.67 -0.56
CA THR A 152 -11.36 5.17 -0.03
C THR A 152 -10.74 6.29 -0.88
N PRO A 153 -10.77 6.28 -2.23
CA PRO A 153 -10.27 7.42 -3.00
C PRO A 153 -11.07 8.70 -2.76
N VAL A 154 -12.39 8.58 -2.57
CA VAL A 154 -13.27 9.72 -2.28
C VAL A 154 -12.97 10.29 -0.90
N ILE A 155 -12.89 9.43 0.13
CA ILE A 155 -12.51 9.86 1.48
C ILE A 155 -11.14 10.54 1.45
N SER A 156 -10.17 9.91 0.81
CA SER A 156 -8.82 10.47 0.73
C SER A 156 -8.78 11.81 0.00
N GLY A 157 -9.54 11.96 -1.09
CA GLY A 157 -9.71 13.22 -1.80
C GLY A 157 -10.33 14.33 -0.95
N ILE A 158 -11.39 14.02 -0.19
CA ILE A 158 -12.04 14.98 0.71
C ILE A 158 -11.09 15.40 1.84
N VAL A 159 -10.39 14.44 2.44
CA VAL A 159 -9.41 14.70 3.51
C VAL A 159 -8.26 15.55 2.97
N ALA A 160 -7.71 15.22 1.80
CA ALA A 160 -6.64 15.96 1.16
C ALA A 160 -7.05 17.39 0.80
N TYR A 161 -8.26 17.57 0.23
CA TYR A 161 -8.84 18.87 -0.05
C TYR A 161 -8.96 19.71 1.23
N THR A 162 -9.46 19.10 2.32
CA THR A 162 -9.65 19.79 3.61
C THR A 162 -8.33 20.20 4.24
N ILE A 163 -7.33 19.31 4.24
CA ILE A 163 -5.98 19.62 4.73
C ILE A 163 -5.37 20.74 3.90
N PHE A 164 -5.46 20.65 2.57
CA PHE A 164 -4.87 21.66 1.70
C PHE A 164 -5.54 23.03 1.89
N ILE A 165 -6.87 23.12 1.92
CA ILE A 165 -7.59 24.38 2.21
C ILE A 165 -7.25 24.91 3.60
N SER A 166 -7.08 24.04 4.60
CA SER A 166 -6.63 24.43 5.94
C SER A 166 -5.23 25.05 5.90
N THR A 167 -4.27 24.43 5.19
CA THR A 167 -2.93 25.01 5.01
C THR A 167 -2.97 26.32 4.24
N GLN A 168 -3.81 26.42 3.23
CA GLN A 168 -3.95 27.63 2.42
C GLN A 168 -4.45 28.80 3.29
N LYS A 169 -5.54 28.62 4.03
CA LYS A 169 -6.14 29.66 4.88
C LYS A 169 -5.28 30.03 6.10
N LEU A 170 -4.66 29.05 6.74
CA LEU A 170 -3.92 29.27 8.00
C LEU A 170 -2.48 29.73 7.77
N ILE A 171 -1.89 29.42 6.61
CA ILE A 171 -0.47 29.65 6.32
C ILE A 171 -0.31 30.55 5.10
N PHE A 172 -0.75 30.12 3.91
CA PHE A 172 -0.41 30.82 2.67
C PHE A 172 -1.14 32.16 2.50
N ASP A 173 -2.43 32.23 2.80
CA ASP A 173 -3.27 33.42 2.63
C ASP A 173 -3.23 34.31 3.89
N THR A 174 -2.02 34.61 4.37
CA THR A 174 -1.80 35.42 5.58
C THR A 174 -0.69 36.44 5.38
N GLU A 175 -0.63 37.46 6.25
CA GLU A 175 0.37 38.54 6.16
C GLU A 175 1.81 38.05 6.32
N ASP A 176 2.04 37.04 7.18
CA ASP A 176 3.35 36.41 7.39
C ASP A 176 3.24 34.87 7.32
N PRO A 177 3.24 34.31 6.09
CA PRO A 177 3.11 32.87 5.88
C PRO A 177 4.20 32.05 6.57
N LEU A 178 5.44 32.55 6.64
CA LEU A 178 6.54 31.78 7.24
C LEU A 178 6.37 31.66 8.75
N LYS A 179 5.96 32.73 9.42
CA LYS A 179 5.64 32.68 10.85
C LYS A 179 4.49 31.72 11.13
N ASN A 180 3.46 31.72 10.29
CA ASN A 180 2.34 30.78 10.43
C ASN A 180 2.73 29.34 10.11
N ALA A 181 3.60 29.09 9.13
CA ALA A 181 4.15 27.76 8.88
C ALA A 181 4.92 27.23 10.09
N LYS A 182 5.71 28.08 10.76
CA LYS A 182 6.40 27.71 12.01
C LYS A 182 5.47 27.49 13.19
N ARG A 183 4.27 28.11 13.17
CA ARG A 183 3.25 27.96 14.21
C ARG A 183 2.40 26.70 14.01
N PHE A 184 1.89 26.48 12.81
CA PHE A 184 0.95 25.40 12.48
C PHE A 184 1.63 24.13 11.98
N GLY A 185 2.79 24.23 11.32
CA GLY A 185 3.57 23.09 10.84
C GLY A 185 3.83 22.01 11.91
N PRO A 186 4.24 22.37 13.15
CA PRO A 186 4.40 21.40 14.22
C PRO A 186 3.13 20.61 14.56
N PHE A 187 1.94 21.22 14.46
CA PHE A 187 0.68 20.51 14.73
C PHE A 187 0.34 19.51 13.63
N TYR A 188 0.58 19.84 12.36
CA TYR A 188 0.47 18.90 11.26
C TYR A 188 1.43 17.72 11.43
N MET A 189 2.67 17.98 11.85
CA MET A 189 3.65 16.94 12.19
C MET A 189 3.19 16.04 13.34
N GLY A 190 2.68 16.66 14.41
CA GLY A 190 2.16 15.96 15.59
C GLY A 190 1.02 15.02 15.24
N LEU A 191 0.03 15.52 14.50
CA LEU A 191 -1.11 14.74 14.03
C LEU A 191 -0.67 13.58 13.13
N THR A 192 0.30 13.83 12.24
CA THR A 192 0.89 12.79 11.39
C THR A 192 1.53 11.69 12.23
N THR A 193 2.42 12.06 13.14
CA THR A 193 3.13 11.10 14.00
C THR A 193 2.16 10.34 14.90
N PHE A 194 1.13 11.02 15.43
CA PHE A 194 0.09 10.43 16.26
C PHE A 194 -0.66 9.31 15.54
N ILE A 195 -1.19 9.58 14.34
CA ILE A 195 -1.98 8.60 13.57
C ILE A 195 -1.13 7.39 13.20
N LEU A 196 0.14 7.60 12.84
CA LEU A 196 1.05 6.52 12.48
C LEU A 196 1.43 5.65 13.68
N SER A 197 1.66 6.29 14.84
CA SER A 197 1.95 5.57 16.07
C SER A 197 0.79 4.64 16.44
N ILE A 198 -0.46 5.12 16.31
CA ILE A 198 -1.65 4.30 16.59
C ILE A 198 -1.62 3.02 15.74
N VAL A 199 -1.26 3.12 14.47
CA VAL A 199 -1.29 1.98 13.53
C VAL A 199 -0.20 0.99 13.83
N THR A 200 1.03 1.48 13.96
CA THR A 200 2.19 0.64 14.26
C THR A 200 1.96 -0.11 15.57
N MET A 201 1.33 0.52 16.56
CA MET A 201 1.07 -0.10 17.86
C MET A 201 -0.14 -1.06 17.85
N THR A 202 -1.23 -0.71 17.15
CA THR A 202 -2.41 -1.59 17.07
C THR A 202 -2.19 -2.82 16.21
N LYS A 203 -1.32 -2.75 15.19
CA LYS A 203 -1.11 -3.83 14.21
C LYS A 203 0.29 -4.42 14.26
N GLY A 204 1.32 -3.57 14.24
CA GLY A 204 2.71 -4.01 14.10
C GLY A 204 3.27 -4.65 15.37
N LEU A 205 2.91 -4.13 16.54
CA LEU A 205 3.47 -4.60 17.81
C LEU A 205 2.86 -5.92 18.29
N LYS A 206 1.68 -6.31 17.79
CA LYS A 206 1.05 -7.60 18.15
C LYS A 206 1.93 -8.80 17.78
N HIS A 207 2.59 -8.76 16.63
CA HIS A 207 3.49 -9.84 16.19
C HIS A 207 4.75 -9.96 17.05
N VAL A 208 5.14 -8.88 17.74
CA VAL A 208 6.28 -8.81 18.66
C VAL A 208 5.87 -9.14 20.11
N GLY A 209 4.63 -9.59 20.32
CA GLY A 209 4.10 -9.97 21.65
C GLY A 209 3.69 -8.80 22.55
N LEU A 210 3.65 -7.58 21.99
CA LEU A 210 3.18 -6.38 22.70
C LEU A 210 1.67 -6.20 22.47
N HIS A 211 0.88 -6.68 23.42
CA HIS A 211 -0.57 -6.54 23.43
C HIS A 211 -0.99 -5.31 24.23
N LEU A 212 -1.03 -4.15 23.56
CA LEU A 212 -1.51 -2.92 24.17
C LEU A 212 -3.02 -2.81 24.07
N ASN A 213 -3.66 -2.33 25.13
CA ASN A 213 -5.08 -1.98 25.11
C ASN A 213 -5.30 -0.73 24.22
N GLY A 214 -6.53 -0.53 23.73
CA GLY A 214 -6.89 0.62 22.89
C GLY A 214 -6.60 1.96 23.57
N THR A 215 -6.87 2.06 24.87
CA THR A 215 -6.56 3.26 25.68
C THR A 215 -5.06 3.49 25.80
N GLU A 216 -4.28 2.44 26.06
CA GLU A 216 -2.81 2.54 26.18
C GLU A 216 -2.19 2.98 24.84
N THR A 217 -2.64 2.36 23.75
CA THR A 217 -2.21 2.70 22.39
C THR A 217 -2.50 4.16 22.07
N PHE A 218 -3.71 4.62 22.41
CA PHE A 218 -4.10 6.02 22.20
C PHE A 218 -3.22 6.98 23.02
N LEU A 219 -3.03 6.72 24.31
CA LEU A 219 -2.25 7.59 25.20
C LEU A 219 -0.78 7.65 24.81
N ILE A 220 -0.17 6.50 24.48
CA ILE A 220 1.24 6.46 24.05
C ILE A 220 1.40 7.19 22.72
N SER A 221 0.51 6.93 21.76
CA SER A 221 0.53 7.61 20.47
C SER A 221 0.35 9.12 20.63
N LEU A 222 -0.53 9.55 21.53
CA LEU A 222 -0.75 10.97 21.85
C LEU A 222 0.52 11.58 22.44
N GLY A 223 1.18 10.87 23.35
CA GLY A 223 2.48 11.27 23.90
C GLY A 223 3.56 11.44 22.82
N ILE A 224 3.69 10.46 21.91
CA ILE A 224 4.62 10.53 20.77
C ILE A 224 4.28 11.72 19.86
N GLY A 225 2.99 11.95 19.60
CA GLY A 225 2.50 13.10 18.84
C GLY A 225 2.90 14.43 19.48
N ILE A 226 2.70 14.59 20.79
CA ILE A 226 3.08 15.80 21.53
C ILE A 226 4.59 16.01 21.51
N ILE A 227 5.38 14.96 21.73
CA ILE A 227 6.85 15.03 21.65
C ILE A 227 7.27 15.48 20.25
N SER A 228 6.65 14.93 19.20
CA SER A 228 6.89 15.32 17.81
C SER A 228 6.58 16.81 17.55
N ILE A 229 5.49 17.34 18.12
CA ILE A 229 5.17 18.79 18.06
C ILE A 229 6.30 19.61 18.70
N ILE A 230 6.74 19.23 19.90
CA ILE A 230 7.77 19.96 20.65
C ILE A 230 9.08 19.98 19.87
N LEU A 231 9.53 18.81 19.38
CA LEU A 231 10.76 18.67 18.61
C LEU A 231 10.70 19.46 17.30
N CYS A 232 9.59 19.36 16.56
CA CYS A 232 9.39 20.11 15.33
C CYS A 232 9.42 21.62 15.59
N ASN A 233 8.73 22.10 16.62
CA ASN A 233 8.70 23.51 16.99
C ASN A 233 10.10 24.03 17.38
N PHE A 234 10.89 23.24 18.14
CA PHE A 234 12.27 23.59 18.47
C PHE A 234 13.14 23.67 17.21
N TYR A 235 13.04 22.67 16.32
CA TYR A 235 13.81 22.62 15.08
C TYR A 235 13.49 23.81 14.15
N LEU A 236 12.22 24.11 13.91
CA LEU A 236 11.79 25.21 13.03
C LEU A 236 12.16 26.61 13.55
N ARG A 237 12.49 26.73 14.85
CA ARG A 237 12.98 27.97 15.48
C ARG A 237 14.50 28.03 15.61
N SER A 238 15.20 26.92 15.40
CA SER A 238 16.65 26.83 15.52
C SER A 238 17.38 27.67 14.45
N GLU A 239 18.60 28.11 14.78
CA GLU A 239 19.50 28.79 13.82
C GLU A 239 19.84 27.89 12.63
N SER A 240 19.89 26.57 12.84
CA SER A 240 20.10 25.59 11.76
C SER A 240 19.02 25.66 10.69
N PHE A 241 17.75 25.84 11.08
CA PHE A 241 16.65 26.00 10.13
C PHE A 241 16.70 27.37 9.43
N LYS A 242 16.98 28.45 10.19
CA LYS A 242 17.12 29.80 9.61
C LYS A 242 18.19 29.84 8.52
N ASN A 243 19.34 29.21 8.74
CA ASN A 243 20.44 29.13 7.77
C ASN A 243 20.08 28.35 6.50
N ARG A 244 19.12 27.42 6.58
CA ARG A 244 18.64 26.62 5.44
C ARG A 244 17.53 27.30 4.62
N VAL A 245 16.90 28.34 5.15
CA VAL A 245 15.87 29.11 4.45
C VAL A 245 16.53 30.28 3.74
N GLN A 246 16.95 30.05 2.50
CA GLN A 246 17.35 31.10 1.56
C GLN A 246 16.38 31.05 0.38
N GLY A 247 15.48 32.05 0.24
CA GLY A 247 14.49 32.04 -0.85
C GLY A 247 13.17 32.77 -0.63
N GLY A 248 13.15 33.85 0.17
CA GLY A 248 11.92 34.62 0.44
C GLY A 248 10.88 33.85 1.27
N THR A 249 9.77 34.52 1.58
CA THR A 249 8.75 34.01 2.53
C THR A 249 8.11 32.70 2.06
N PHE A 250 7.72 32.61 0.78
CA PHE A 250 7.09 31.42 0.22
C PHE A 250 8.03 30.22 0.10
N GLY A 251 9.29 30.44 -0.32
CA GLY A 251 10.30 29.38 -0.36
C GLY A 251 10.59 28.80 1.03
N GLY A 252 10.57 29.64 2.06
CA GLY A 252 10.67 29.20 3.45
C GLY A 252 9.50 28.32 3.90
N VAL A 253 8.27 28.67 3.53
CA VAL A 253 7.07 27.87 3.83
C VAL A 253 7.16 26.50 3.15
N GLU A 254 7.47 26.46 1.86
CA GLU A 254 7.62 25.19 1.13
C GLU A 254 8.77 24.34 1.68
N LYS A 255 9.81 24.95 2.27
CA LYS A 255 10.87 24.21 2.97
C LYS A 255 10.39 23.54 4.25
N VAL A 256 9.47 24.17 5.00
CA VAL A 256 8.79 23.53 6.14
C VAL A 256 8.01 22.31 5.66
N PHE A 257 7.17 22.51 4.64
CA PHE A 257 6.36 21.42 4.09
C PHE A 257 7.18 20.30 3.44
N SER A 258 8.35 20.61 2.87
CA SER A 258 9.28 19.59 2.38
C SER A 258 9.72 18.62 3.48
N ILE A 259 9.96 19.12 4.70
CA ILE A 259 10.33 18.28 5.85
C ILE A 259 9.12 17.44 6.30
N LEU A 260 7.95 18.07 6.41
CA LEU A 260 6.72 17.38 6.80
C LEU A 260 6.36 16.26 5.82
N MET A 261 6.43 16.57 4.52
CA MET A 261 6.16 15.62 3.45
C MET A 261 7.12 14.44 3.52
N LEU A 262 8.43 14.66 3.70
CA LEU A 262 9.39 13.56 3.79
C LEU A 262 9.07 12.58 4.93
N ILE A 263 8.69 13.10 6.09
CA ILE A 263 8.29 12.26 7.24
C ILE A 263 7.01 11.51 6.92
N THR A 264 6.06 12.18 6.28
CA THR A 264 4.79 11.59 5.85
C THR A 264 5.00 10.53 4.75
N ALA A 265 6.03 10.67 3.92
CA ALA A 265 6.41 9.70 2.91
C ALA A 265 7.02 8.44 3.54
N CYS A 266 7.91 8.58 4.52
CA CYS A 266 8.40 7.44 5.31
C CYS A 266 7.24 6.67 5.96
N ALA A 267 6.28 7.41 6.46
CA ALA A 267 5.09 6.89 7.11
C ALA A 267 4.14 6.18 6.15
N MET A 268 3.89 6.78 4.98
CA MET A 268 3.11 6.19 3.91
C MET A 268 3.78 4.91 3.40
N ALA A 269 5.11 4.90 3.22
CA ALA A 269 5.88 3.72 2.86
C ALA A 269 5.75 2.58 3.88
N PHE A 270 5.72 2.91 5.17
CA PHE A 270 5.47 1.90 6.22
C PHE A 270 4.03 1.35 6.14
N ALA A 271 3.04 2.23 6.04
CA ALA A 271 1.63 1.83 5.95
C ALA A 271 1.38 0.98 4.69
N HIS A 272 1.97 1.39 3.56
CA HIS A 272 1.94 0.69 2.29
C HIS A 272 2.51 -0.73 2.42
N GLY A 273 3.75 -0.87 2.92
CA GLY A 273 4.38 -2.17 3.08
C GLY A 273 3.58 -3.11 3.97
N SER A 274 2.94 -2.58 5.02
CA SER A 274 2.08 -3.37 5.91
C SER A 274 0.78 -3.85 5.25
N ASN A 275 0.24 -3.10 4.30
CA ASN A 275 -1.01 -3.44 3.63
C ASN A 275 -0.77 -4.37 2.43
N ASP A 276 0.22 -4.04 1.61
CA ASP A 276 0.35 -4.63 0.28
C ASP A 276 1.19 -5.91 0.30
N VAL A 277 2.02 -6.16 1.33
CA VAL A 277 2.71 -7.45 1.48
C VAL A 277 1.71 -8.61 1.53
N ALA A 278 0.53 -8.40 2.13
CA ALA A 278 -0.53 -9.41 2.25
C ALA A 278 -0.98 -9.96 0.89
N ASN A 279 -0.90 -9.15 -0.18
CA ASN A 279 -1.24 -9.57 -1.54
C ASN A 279 -0.30 -10.66 -2.07
N ALA A 280 0.96 -10.69 -1.61
CA ALA A 280 1.91 -11.75 -1.96
C ALA A 280 1.90 -12.90 -0.95
N ILE A 281 1.84 -12.58 0.35
CA ILE A 281 2.01 -13.60 1.39
C ILE A 281 0.72 -14.34 1.76
N GLY A 282 -0.46 -13.77 1.51
CA GLY A 282 -1.75 -14.42 1.78
C GLY A 282 -1.90 -15.74 1.01
N PRO A 283 -1.83 -15.73 -0.33
CA PRO A 283 -1.93 -16.95 -1.12
C PRO A 283 -0.77 -17.92 -0.85
N LEU A 284 0.45 -17.40 -0.64
CA LEU A 284 1.62 -18.22 -0.28
C LEU A 284 1.40 -18.95 1.05
N SER A 285 0.91 -18.24 2.07
CA SER A 285 0.59 -18.82 3.37
C SER A 285 -0.55 -19.83 3.29
N ALA A 286 -1.52 -19.64 2.39
CA ALA A 286 -2.57 -20.63 2.15
C ALA A 286 -1.99 -21.94 1.63
N VAL A 287 -1.12 -21.88 0.62
CA VAL A 287 -0.46 -23.06 0.03
C VAL A 287 0.41 -23.79 1.06
N VAL A 288 1.27 -23.07 1.76
CA VAL A 288 2.17 -23.64 2.78
C VAL A 288 1.35 -24.31 3.88
N SER A 289 0.31 -23.64 4.38
CA SER A 289 -0.59 -24.18 5.39
C SER A 289 -1.24 -25.49 4.95
N ILE A 290 -1.77 -25.56 3.73
CA ILE A 290 -2.47 -26.77 3.24
C ILE A 290 -1.48 -27.93 3.11
N ILE A 291 -0.28 -27.68 2.58
CA ILE A 291 0.72 -28.73 2.38
C ILE A 291 1.29 -29.25 3.70
N GLU A 292 1.61 -28.35 4.65
CA GLU A 292 2.17 -28.74 5.95
C GLU A 292 1.16 -29.51 6.83
N HIS A 293 -0.14 -29.27 6.65
CA HIS A 293 -1.20 -30.02 7.33
C HIS A 293 -1.73 -31.20 6.50
N GLY A 294 -0.92 -31.71 5.56
CA GLY A 294 -1.24 -32.94 4.82
C GLY A 294 -2.46 -32.83 3.91
N GLY A 295 -2.85 -31.62 3.49
CA GLY A 295 -4.03 -31.35 2.68
C GLY A 295 -5.23 -30.79 3.46
N GLU A 296 -5.16 -30.74 4.79
CA GLU A 296 -6.26 -30.18 5.59
C GLU A 296 -6.32 -28.65 5.51
N ILE A 297 -7.52 -28.13 5.25
CA ILE A 297 -7.78 -26.69 5.19
C ILE A 297 -8.19 -26.22 6.59
N VAL A 298 -7.21 -25.71 7.33
CA VAL A 298 -7.42 -25.25 8.72
C VAL A 298 -7.78 -23.75 8.74
N PRO A 299 -8.84 -23.32 9.46
CA PRO A 299 -9.34 -21.93 9.45
C PRO A 299 -8.35 -20.90 9.98
N LYS A 300 -7.51 -21.27 10.95
CA LYS A 300 -6.51 -20.38 11.57
C LYS A 300 -5.21 -21.13 11.77
N THR A 301 -4.17 -20.70 11.08
CA THR A 301 -2.83 -21.28 11.19
C THR A 301 -1.84 -20.15 11.37
N ALA A 302 -0.91 -20.32 12.32
CA ALA A 302 0.18 -19.38 12.46
C ALA A 302 0.96 -19.27 11.14
N LEU A 303 1.29 -18.06 10.73
CA LEU A 303 2.05 -17.81 9.52
C LEU A 303 3.49 -18.31 9.72
N ALA A 304 4.02 -19.07 8.75
CA ALA A 304 5.39 -19.55 8.82
C ALA A 304 6.38 -18.38 8.82
N TRP A 305 7.38 -18.43 9.71
CA TRP A 305 8.27 -17.31 10.02
C TRP A 305 9.01 -16.73 8.80
N TRP A 306 9.25 -17.53 7.75
CA TRP A 306 10.00 -17.15 6.55
C TRP A 306 9.16 -16.42 5.50
N ILE A 307 7.83 -16.51 5.57
CA ILE A 307 6.91 -15.98 4.56
C ILE A 307 6.95 -14.44 4.54
N LEU A 308 6.89 -13.81 5.71
CA LEU A 308 6.95 -12.34 5.85
C LEU A 308 8.29 -11.76 5.36
N PRO A 309 9.47 -12.28 5.79
CA PRO A 309 10.76 -11.88 5.23
C PRO A 309 10.85 -12.01 3.71
N LEU A 310 10.29 -13.07 3.13
CA LEU A 310 10.28 -13.26 1.68
C LEU A 310 9.49 -12.16 0.96
N GLY A 311 8.29 -11.85 1.46
CA GLY A 311 7.47 -10.75 0.93
C GLY A 311 8.17 -9.39 1.05
N ALA A 312 8.71 -9.09 2.23
CA ALA A 312 9.42 -7.83 2.48
C ALA A 312 10.66 -7.67 1.58
N PHE A 313 11.46 -8.75 1.43
CA PHE A 313 12.61 -8.76 0.53
C PHE A 313 12.22 -8.59 -0.94
N GLY A 314 11.16 -9.26 -1.39
CA GLY A 314 10.64 -9.12 -2.74
C GLY A 314 10.24 -7.68 -3.07
N ILE A 315 9.50 -7.02 -2.17
CA ILE A 315 9.11 -5.60 -2.32
C ILE A 315 10.34 -4.72 -2.47
N VAL A 316 11.32 -4.84 -1.57
CA VAL A 316 12.58 -4.08 -1.62
C VAL A 316 13.32 -4.29 -2.94
N LEU A 317 13.43 -5.53 -3.40
CA LEU A 317 14.12 -5.86 -4.64
C LEU A 317 13.39 -5.27 -5.86
N GLY A 318 12.06 -5.36 -5.90
CA GLY A 318 11.22 -4.77 -6.96
C GLY A 318 11.39 -3.26 -7.07
N MET A 319 11.35 -2.57 -5.93
CA MET A 319 11.58 -1.12 -5.85
C MET A 319 12.96 -0.73 -6.38
N ALA A 320 14.00 -1.43 -5.94
CA ALA A 320 15.38 -1.14 -6.31
C ALA A 320 15.63 -1.29 -7.82
N VAL A 321 15.01 -2.30 -8.46
CA VAL A 321 15.27 -2.63 -9.86
C VAL A 321 14.38 -1.85 -10.83
N MET A 322 13.10 -1.64 -10.51
CA MET A 322 12.11 -1.10 -11.46
C MET A 322 11.30 0.10 -10.95
N GLY A 323 11.35 0.40 -9.67
CA GLY A 323 10.50 1.42 -9.04
C GLY A 323 10.61 2.82 -9.66
N TYR A 324 11.78 3.18 -10.21
CA TYR A 324 12.02 4.50 -10.79
C TYR A 324 11.12 4.81 -12.01
N ARG A 325 10.63 3.80 -12.74
CA ARG A 325 9.83 4.02 -13.96
C ARG A 325 8.42 4.52 -13.65
N VAL A 326 7.78 3.99 -12.61
CA VAL A 326 6.39 4.35 -12.26
C VAL A 326 6.32 5.63 -11.45
N MET A 327 7.36 5.94 -10.64
CA MET A 327 7.43 7.17 -9.85
C MET A 327 7.25 8.46 -10.68
N GLY A 328 7.79 8.50 -11.91
CA GLY A 328 7.64 9.65 -12.79
C GLY A 328 6.19 9.93 -13.21
N THR A 329 5.35 8.90 -13.34
CA THR A 329 3.97 9.03 -13.82
C THR A 329 3.05 9.66 -12.76
N ILE A 330 3.16 9.24 -11.49
CA ILE A 330 2.31 9.77 -10.41
C ILE A 330 2.79 11.16 -9.95
N GLY A 331 4.11 11.37 -9.87
CA GLY A 331 4.69 12.58 -9.28
C GLY A 331 4.47 13.87 -10.08
N THR A 332 4.32 13.80 -11.40
CA THR A 332 4.08 15.00 -12.23
C THR A 332 2.97 14.82 -13.26
N GLY A 333 2.43 13.61 -13.43
CA GLY A 333 1.46 13.34 -14.50
C GLY A 333 0.05 13.85 -14.23
N ILE A 334 -0.39 13.95 -12.96
CA ILE A 334 -1.77 14.28 -12.61
C ILE A 334 -1.99 15.78 -12.40
N THR A 335 -1.14 16.42 -11.59
CA THR A 335 -1.15 17.85 -11.26
C THR A 335 0.24 18.29 -10.82
N ASP A 336 0.56 19.57 -10.95
CA ASP A 336 1.80 20.13 -10.40
C ASP A 336 1.82 20.08 -8.87
N LEU A 337 2.77 19.31 -8.33
CA LEU A 337 2.94 19.11 -6.89
C LEU A 337 4.01 20.04 -6.33
N THR A 338 3.61 20.94 -5.43
CA THR A 338 4.53 21.61 -4.50
C THR A 338 4.64 20.78 -3.22
N PRO A 339 5.68 20.96 -2.39
CA PRO A 339 5.80 20.22 -1.13
C PRO A 339 4.56 20.28 -0.22
N SER A 340 3.91 21.44 -0.10
CA SER A 340 2.66 21.62 0.65
C SER A 340 1.49 20.78 0.12
N ARG A 341 1.38 20.68 -1.21
CA ARG A 341 0.38 19.86 -1.92
C ARG A 341 0.68 18.37 -1.77
N GLY A 342 1.94 17.99 -1.97
CA GLY A 342 2.44 16.63 -1.79
C GLY A 342 2.17 16.14 -0.37
N PHE A 343 2.53 16.94 0.65
CA PHE A 343 2.22 16.66 2.04
C PHE A 343 0.72 16.42 2.25
N SER A 344 -0.15 17.29 1.74
CA SER A 344 -1.59 17.18 1.95
C SER A 344 -2.19 15.91 1.34
N ALA A 345 -1.77 15.56 0.11
CA ALA A 345 -2.21 14.34 -0.56
C ALA A 345 -1.68 13.08 0.13
N GLU A 346 -0.40 13.07 0.47
CA GLU A 346 0.27 11.92 1.09
C GLU A 346 -0.22 11.67 2.51
N PHE A 347 -0.43 12.73 3.29
CA PHE A 347 -0.99 12.64 4.63
C PHE A 347 -2.41 12.09 4.60
N ALA A 348 -3.25 12.58 3.69
CA ALA A 348 -4.61 12.06 3.51
C ALA A 348 -4.63 10.61 3.03
N CYS A 349 -3.72 10.24 2.13
CA CYS A 349 -3.56 8.86 1.66
C CYS A 349 -3.17 7.96 2.83
N ALA A 350 -2.11 8.32 3.56
CA ALA A 350 -1.62 7.56 4.71
C ALA A 350 -2.73 7.33 5.74
N ILE A 351 -3.46 8.37 6.16
CA ILE A 351 -4.59 8.24 7.10
C ILE A 351 -5.65 7.29 6.57
N THR A 352 -6.04 7.44 5.31
CA THR A 352 -7.11 6.63 4.72
C THR A 352 -6.71 5.16 4.63
N VAL A 353 -5.48 4.89 4.19
CA VAL A 353 -4.93 3.53 4.12
C VAL A 353 -4.87 2.91 5.50
N VAL A 354 -4.33 3.66 6.47
CA VAL A 354 -4.28 3.29 7.87
C VAL A 354 -5.63 2.88 8.44
N LEU A 355 -6.66 3.72 8.25
CA LEU A 355 -8.00 3.46 8.78
C LEU A 355 -8.63 2.26 8.09
N ALA A 356 -8.46 2.15 6.77
CA ALA A 356 -8.97 1.03 6.00
C ALA A 356 -8.28 -0.28 6.40
N SER A 357 -6.96 -0.32 6.50
CA SER A 357 -6.22 -1.47 7.01
C SER A 357 -6.71 -1.81 8.42
N GLY A 358 -7.03 -0.83 9.26
CA GLY A 358 -7.65 -1.01 10.59
C GLY A 358 -8.90 -1.88 10.60
N THR A 359 -9.68 -1.85 9.53
CA THR A 359 -10.89 -2.69 9.35
C THR A 359 -10.57 -4.09 8.81
N GLY A 360 -9.31 -4.38 8.48
CA GLY A 360 -8.86 -5.64 7.86
C GLY A 360 -9.21 -5.76 6.38
N LEU A 361 -9.86 -4.76 5.78
CA LEU A 361 -10.24 -4.78 4.37
C LEU A 361 -9.03 -4.50 3.46
N PRO A 362 -8.76 -5.34 2.46
CA PRO A 362 -7.74 -5.07 1.46
C PRO A 362 -8.23 -3.95 0.53
N ILE A 363 -7.49 -2.85 0.52
CA ILE A 363 -7.79 -1.67 -0.30
C ILE A 363 -6.70 -1.44 -1.34
N SER A 364 -6.97 -0.53 -2.28
CA SER A 364 -6.00 -0.07 -3.26
C SER A 364 -5.32 1.22 -2.79
N THR A 365 -4.05 1.13 -2.43
CA THR A 365 -3.21 2.28 -2.06
C THR A 365 -3.04 3.24 -3.25
N THR A 366 -2.85 2.70 -4.46
CA THR A 366 -2.77 3.47 -5.72
C THR A 366 -4.01 4.34 -5.95
N GLN A 367 -5.21 3.76 -5.81
CA GLN A 367 -6.44 4.52 -5.98
C GLN A 367 -6.62 5.56 -4.89
N THR A 368 -6.27 5.21 -3.66
CA THR A 368 -6.38 6.10 -2.51
C THR A 368 -5.49 7.33 -2.68
N LEU A 369 -4.23 7.16 -3.11
CA LEU A 369 -3.34 8.28 -3.42
C LEU A 369 -3.87 9.13 -4.59
N VAL A 370 -4.29 8.49 -5.68
CA VAL A 370 -4.83 9.22 -6.83
C VAL A 370 -6.04 10.07 -6.41
N GLY A 371 -6.93 9.53 -5.58
CA GLY A 371 -8.03 10.27 -4.96
C GLY A 371 -7.55 11.49 -4.16
N ALA A 372 -6.52 11.32 -3.33
CA ALA A 372 -5.91 12.41 -2.56
C ALA A 372 -5.33 13.51 -3.46
N VAL A 373 -4.56 13.13 -4.49
CA VAL A 373 -3.95 14.04 -5.46
C VAL A 373 -5.03 14.81 -6.24
N LEU A 374 -6.11 14.12 -6.66
CA LEU A 374 -7.28 14.76 -7.27
C LEU A 374 -7.93 15.76 -6.32
N GLY A 375 -8.09 15.42 -5.04
CA GLY A 375 -8.62 16.32 -4.01
C GLY A 375 -7.81 17.62 -3.89
N VAL A 376 -6.48 17.52 -3.85
CA VAL A 376 -5.60 18.70 -3.84
C VAL A 376 -5.70 19.48 -5.17
N GLY A 377 -5.78 18.79 -6.30
CA GLY A 377 -5.95 19.43 -7.61
C GLY A 377 -7.26 20.19 -7.73
N PHE A 378 -8.38 19.63 -7.24
CA PHE A 378 -9.68 20.31 -7.23
C PHE A 378 -9.68 21.58 -6.39
N ALA A 379 -8.89 21.65 -5.32
CA ALA A 379 -8.74 22.88 -4.53
C ALA A 379 -8.11 24.04 -5.34
N ARG A 380 -7.42 23.75 -6.46
CA ARG A 380 -6.90 24.75 -7.40
C ARG A 380 -7.82 25.02 -8.59
N GLY A 381 -8.91 24.26 -8.72
CA GLY A 381 -9.78 24.25 -9.89
C GLY A 381 -9.40 23.19 -10.92
N ILE A 382 -10.41 22.72 -11.66
CA ILE A 382 -10.30 21.56 -12.56
C ILE A 382 -9.25 21.71 -13.67
N ALA A 383 -8.92 22.96 -14.05
CA ALA A 383 -7.92 23.26 -15.07
C ALA A 383 -6.49 22.87 -14.65
N ALA A 384 -6.23 22.66 -13.36
CA ALA A 384 -4.93 22.18 -12.86
C ALA A 384 -4.72 20.66 -13.05
N LEU A 385 -5.75 19.93 -13.48
CA LEU A 385 -5.73 18.48 -13.61
C LEU A 385 -5.51 18.03 -15.06
N ASN A 386 -4.64 17.03 -15.23
CA ASN A 386 -4.48 16.36 -16.52
C ASN A 386 -5.51 15.23 -16.70
N LEU A 387 -6.65 15.57 -17.31
CA LEU A 387 -7.77 14.63 -17.52
C LEU A 387 -7.40 13.40 -18.36
N THR A 388 -6.45 13.54 -19.30
CA THR A 388 -5.98 12.42 -20.12
C THR A 388 -5.26 11.38 -19.26
N VAL A 389 -4.39 11.82 -18.35
CA VAL A 389 -3.68 10.93 -17.43
C VAL A 389 -4.66 10.27 -16.46
N ILE A 390 -5.60 11.04 -15.91
CA ILE A 390 -6.64 10.51 -15.01
C ILE A 390 -7.47 9.42 -15.70
N ARG A 391 -7.93 9.67 -16.93
CA ARG A 391 -8.66 8.68 -17.73
C ARG A 391 -7.85 7.41 -17.94
N ASN A 392 -6.56 7.54 -18.27
CA ASN A 392 -5.69 6.38 -18.52
C ASN A 392 -5.46 5.57 -17.23
N ILE A 393 -5.34 6.24 -16.08
CA ILE A 393 -5.24 5.58 -14.76
C ILE A 393 -6.53 4.82 -14.44
N ILE A 394 -7.70 5.44 -14.60
CA ILE A 394 -8.98 4.77 -14.35
C ILE A 394 -9.16 3.56 -15.29
N ALA A 395 -8.78 3.70 -16.55
CA ALA A 395 -8.81 2.60 -17.51
C ALA A 395 -7.88 1.46 -17.09
N SER A 396 -6.68 1.75 -16.57
CA SER A 396 -5.75 0.72 -16.09
C SER A 396 -6.37 -0.10 -14.94
N TRP A 397 -7.14 0.53 -14.05
CA TRP A 397 -7.81 -0.14 -12.94
C TRP A 397 -8.89 -1.11 -13.41
N VAL A 398 -9.68 -0.71 -14.41
CA VAL A 398 -10.73 -1.55 -15.00
C VAL A 398 -10.13 -2.74 -15.74
N VAL A 399 -9.01 -2.54 -16.46
CA VAL A 399 -8.32 -3.61 -17.21
C VAL A 399 -7.60 -4.59 -16.28
N THR A 400 -7.14 -4.14 -15.11
CA THR A 400 -6.34 -4.96 -14.20
C THR A 400 -7.08 -6.18 -13.65
N LEU A 401 -8.35 -6.04 -13.28
CA LEU A 401 -9.17 -7.15 -12.79
C LEU A 401 -9.32 -8.31 -13.80
N PRO A 402 -9.81 -8.07 -15.04
CA PRO A 402 -9.93 -9.13 -16.03
C PRO A 402 -8.57 -9.65 -16.48
N ALA A 403 -7.54 -8.80 -16.55
CA ALA A 403 -6.18 -9.27 -16.87
C ALA A 403 -5.68 -10.28 -15.83
N GLY A 404 -5.83 -9.98 -14.53
CA GLY A 404 -5.48 -10.90 -13.46
C GLY A 404 -6.27 -12.20 -13.52
N ALA A 405 -7.58 -12.11 -13.73
CA ALA A 405 -8.47 -13.29 -13.82
C ALA A 405 -8.10 -14.20 -15.01
N ILE A 406 -7.97 -13.64 -16.21
CA ILE A 406 -7.67 -14.40 -17.44
C ILE A 406 -6.29 -15.06 -17.34
N LEU A 407 -5.28 -14.32 -16.87
CA LEU A 407 -3.94 -14.88 -16.70
C LEU A 407 -3.95 -16.03 -15.68
N ALA A 408 -4.65 -15.87 -14.56
CA ALA A 408 -4.75 -16.91 -13.54
C ALA A 408 -5.42 -18.17 -14.08
N ILE A 409 -6.50 -18.04 -14.85
CA ILE A 409 -7.19 -19.17 -15.49
C ILE A 409 -6.24 -19.93 -16.42
N VAL A 410 -5.51 -19.23 -17.29
CA VAL A 410 -4.55 -19.85 -18.22
C VAL A 410 -3.44 -20.57 -17.45
N ILE A 411 -2.84 -19.88 -16.48
CA ILE A 411 -1.75 -20.44 -15.66
C ILE A 411 -2.22 -21.65 -14.86
N TYR A 412 -3.44 -21.60 -14.30
CA TYR A 412 -4.02 -22.72 -13.56
C TYR A 412 -4.11 -23.98 -14.44
N TYR A 413 -4.64 -23.86 -15.67
CA TYR A 413 -4.73 -25.02 -16.57
C TYR A 413 -3.35 -25.52 -17.01
N CYS A 414 -2.37 -24.64 -17.19
CA CYS A 414 -0.98 -25.05 -17.44
C CYS A 414 -0.40 -25.83 -16.25
N LEU A 415 -0.56 -25.34 -15.02
CA LEU A 415 -0.10 -26.03 -13.82
C LEU A 415 -0.83 -27.37 -13.64
N LYS A 416 -2.15 -27.39 -13.87
CA LYS A 416 -2.95 -28.62 -13.83
C LYS A 416 -2.41 -29.65 -14.81
N ALA A 417 -2.11 -29.29 -16.05
CA ALA A 417 -1.57 -30.22 -17.05
C ALA A 417 -0.13 -30.70 -16.79
N ILE A 418 0.62 -30.02 -15.93
CA ILE A 418 1.99 -30.43 -15.53
C ILE A 418 1.93 -31.44 -14.37
N PHE A 419 0.99 -31.24 -13.46
CA PHE A 419 0.92 -31.93 -12.17
C PHE A 419 -0.14 -33.04 -12.10
N PHE A 420 -1.14 -33.00 -13.00
CA PHE A 420 -2.12 -34.05 -13.27
C PHE A 420 -1.92 -34.57 -14.68
#